data_AF-A0A662KG72-F1
#
_entry.id   AF-A0A662KG72-F1
#
_cell.length_a   1.000
_cell.length_b   1.000
_cell.length_c   1.000
_cell.angle_alpha   90.00
_cell.angle_beta   90.00
_cell.angle_gamma   90.00
#
_symmetry.space_group_name_H-M   'P 1'
#
loop_
_entity.id
_entity.type
_entity.pdbx_description
1 polymer ?
#
loop_
_entity_poly.entity_id
_entity_poly.type
_entity_poly.pdbx_seq_one_letter_code
_entity_poly.pdbx_strand_id
1 'polypeptide(L)'
;LIWFYVGEVVDGKGEVAGRRIIAIYDDGEDLKEVNPAILWDLSPFTEKVDEEVNIQEERVLPFAIEVVEKYKEEIERERNREAEIKKKYGIKSLDHLIRNLDLELTELYEREARGEKVDLPIRNKKERKLEYERAKKELEEEIRKEKTLSISTPQLLTVIRVVPEEGEMVSDEEIERIGMEIAMEYERRNGRHPEDVSKENLGFDIRSRGRNEIRYIEVKARRDYGDVALTPNEWFKARRFREQYWLYVVLNAASKPELYIINNPYENLKAFEKVEVVRFVVDKDEVLEKGEKVS
;
A
#
# COMPACT_ATOMS: atom_id res chain seq x y z
N LEU A 1 -0.99 10.89 19.34
CA LEU A 1 -2.26 10.50 18.72
C LEU A 1 -1.98 9.92 17.33
N ILE A 2 -2.87 9.08 16.81
CA ILE A 2 -2.83 8.70 15.39
C ILE A 2 -4.19 9.06 14.78
N TRP A 3 -4.14 9.92 13.77
CA TRP A 3 -5.29 10.45 13.07
C TRP A 3 -5.49 9.66 11.78
N PHE A 4 -6.69 9.12 11.59
CA PHE A 4 -7.04 8.40 10.36
C PHE A 4 -7.96 9.26 9.52
N TYR A 5 -7.52 9.58 8.31
CA TYR A 5 -8.31 10.29 7.31
C TYR A 5 -8.60 9.39 6.12
N VAL A 6 -9.67 9.70 5.40
CA VAL A 6 -9.93 9.19 4.07
C VAL A 6 -9.60 10.30 3.06
N GLY A 7 -8.56 10.05 2.27
CA GLY A 7 -8.20 10.87 1.11
C GLY A 7 -8.90 10.35 -0.14
N GLU A 8 -9.49 11.25 -0.92
CA GLU A 8 -10.17 10.91 -2.18
C GLU A 8 -9.70 11.84 -3.29
N VAL A 9 -9.39 11.24 -4.43
CA VAL A 9 -9.00 11.93 -5.66
C VAL A 9 -10.07 11.64 -6.70
N VAL A 10 -10.58 12.69 -7.33
CA VAL A 10 -11.63 12.61 -8.35
C VAL A 10 -11.10 13.12 -9.69
N ASP A 11 -11.66 12.61 -10.77
CA ASP A 11 -11.30 13.03 -12.14
C ASP A 11 -12.20 14.16 -12.68
N GLY A 12 -11.95 14.60 -13.91
CA GLY A 12 -12.73 15.65 -14.57
C GLY A 12 -14.15 15.24 -14.98
N LYS A 13 -14.54 13.97 -14.77
CA LYS A 13 -15.92 13.48 -14.88
C LYS A 13 -16.63 13.51 -13.50
N GLY A 14 -15.89 13.74 -12.42
CA GLY A 14 -16.37 13.62 -11.04
C GLY A 14 -16.36 12.18 -10.52
N GLU A 15 -15.71 11.26 -11.23
CA GLU A 15 -15.57 9.87 -10.82
C GLU A 15 -14.38 9.72 -9.87
N VAL A 16 -14.49 8.82 -8.89
CA VAL A 16 -13.40 8.56 -7.95
C VAL A 16 -12.25 7.87 -8.68
N ALA A 17 -11.14 8.59 -8.85
CA ALA A 17 -9.92 8.08 -9.46
C ALA A 17 -9.09 7.25 -8.46
N GLY A 18 -9.18 7.55 -7.17
CA GLY A 18 -8.54 6.78 -6.11
C GLY A 18 -8.99 7.23 -4.73
N ARG A 19 -8.97 6.30 -3.78
CA ARG A 19 -9.36 6.53 -2.38
C ARG A 19 -8.45 5.73 -1.47
N ARG A 20 -7.90 6.38 -0.44
CA ARG A 20 -6.90 5.78 0.46
C ARG A 20 -7.14 6.21 1.90
N ILE A 21 -6.94 5.29 2.82
CA ILE A 21 -6.83 5.61 4.25
C ILE A 21 -5.43 6.17 4.49
N ILE A 22 -5.36 7.32 5.12
CA ILE A 22 -4.15 8.01 5.52
C ILE A 22 -4.09 7.98 7.04
N ALA A 23 -2.92 7.61 7.59
CA ALA A 23 -2.67 7.67 9.01
C ALA A 23 -1.58 8.71 9.29
N ILE A 24 -1.82 9.60 10.24
CA ILE A 24 -0.91 10.67 10.64
C ILE A 24 -0.61 10.47 12.11
N TYR A 25 0.64 10.20 12.43
CA TYR A 25 1.15 10.23 13.79
C TYR A 25 1.39 11.68 14.23
N ASP A 26 0.92 11.99 15.42
CA ASP A 26 0.99 13.31 16.06
C ASP A 26 1.52 13.15 17.48
N ASP A 27 2.76 13.58 17.72
CA ASP A 27 3.37 13.57 19.05
C ASP A 27 3.09 14.84 19.87
N GLY A 28 2.28 15.76 19.34
CA GLY A 28 2.02 17.05 19.95
C GLY A 28 2.94 18.17 19.46
N GLU A 29 4.02 17.86 18.74
CA GLU A 29 4.94 18.85 18.12
C GLU A 29 4.99 18.66 16.60
N ASP A 30 5.31 17.46 16.15
CA ASP A 30 5.47 17.07 14.75
C ASP A 30 4.32 16.18 14.25
N LEU A 31 4.05 16.30 12.95
CA LEU A 31 3.13 15.43 12.23
C LEU A 31 3.91 14.58 11.23
N LYS A 32 3.65 13.27 11.21
CA LYS A 32 4.31 12.32 10.31
C LYS A 32 3.28 11.39 9.69
N GLU A 33 3.33 11.22 8.37
CA GLU A 33 2.56 10.17 7.70
C GLU A 33 3.12 8.81 8.15
N VAL A 34 2.23 7.92 8.58
CA VAL A 34 2.55 6.54 8.96
C VAL A 34 1.66 5.57 8.20
N ASN A 35 2.09 4.31 8.14
CA ASN A 35 1.28 3.27 7.52
C ASN A 35 0.01 3.02 8.36
N PRO A 36 -1.21 3.03 7.78
CA PRO A 36 -2.42 2.69 8.51
C PRO A 36 -2.42 1.29 9.15
N ALA A 37 -1.56 0.38 8.64
CA ALA A 37 -1.36 -0.94 9.21
C ALA A 37 -0.79 -0.91 10.64
N ILE A 38 -0.26 0.22 11.12
CA ILE A 38 0.19 0.41 12.50
C ILE A 38 -0.88 0.05 13.53
N LEU A 39 -2.16 0.14 13.17
CA LEU A 39 -3.27 -0.28 14.03
C LEU A 39 -3.17 -1.75 14.46
N TRP A 40 -2.60 -2.62 13.63
CA TRP A 40 -2.43 -4.04 13.93
C TRP A 40 -1.33 -4.32 14.94
N ASP A 41 -0.44 -3.35 15.18
CA ASP A 41 0.64 -3.46 16.16
C ASP A 41 0.20 -2.95 17.54
N LEU A 42 -1.03 -2.43 17.65
CA LEU A 42 -1.60 -1.88 18.88
C LEU A 42 -2.55 -2.87 19.55
N SER A 43 -2.50 -2.91 20.89
CA SER A 43 -3.46 -3.62 21.73
C SER A 43 -4.54 -2.66 22.25
N PRO A 44 -5.81 -3.11 22.38
CA PRO A 44 -6.84 -2.30 23.02
C PRO A 44 -6.50 -2.03 24.49
N PHE A 45 -6.50 -0.76 24.88
CA PHE A 45 -6.39 -0.38 26.28
C PHE A 45 -7.70 -0.70 27.02
N THR A 46 -7.63 -1.48 28.09
CA THR A 46 -8.82 -2.00 28.80
C THR A 46 -9.20 -1.19 30.05
N GLU A 47 -8.34 -0.30 30.52
CA GLU A 47 -8.62 0.52 31.70
C GLU A 47 -9.32 1.82 31.32
N LYS A 48 -9.97 2.46 32.31
CA LYS A 48 -10.60 3.76 32.08
C LYS A 48 -9.52 4.83 31.93
N VAL A 49 -9.64 5.62 30.86
CA VAL A 49 -8.85 6.83 30.66
C VAL A 49 -9.65 7.99 31.25
N ASP A 50 -9.18 8.56 32.36
CA ASP A 50 -9.85 9.67 33.05
C ASP A 50 -9.55 11.05 32.40
N GLU A 51 -8.64 11.10 31.42
CA GLU A 51 -8.26 12.33 30.74
C GLU A 51 -9.02 12.55 29.43
N GLU A 52 -9.73 13.67 29.33
CA GLU A 52 -10.24 14.17 28.05
C GLU A 52 -9.07 14.54 27.12
N VAL A 53 -9.01 13.89 25.96
CA VAL A 53 -8.05 14.25 24.92
C VAL A 53 -8.57 15.46 24.17
N ASN A 54 -7.81 16.56 24.18
CA ASN A 54 -8.12 17.72 23.35
C ASN A 54 -7.80 17.41 21.87
N ILE A 55 -8.84 17.10 21.09
CA ILE A 55 -8.74 16.80 19.66
C ILE A 55 -8.81 18.12 18.88
N GLN A 56 -7.66 18.59 18.38
CA GLN A 56 -7.56 19.79 17.54
C GLN A 56 -7.38 19.41 16.07
N GLU A 57 -8.48 19.05 15.41
CA GLU A 57 -8.45 18.62 14.00
C GLU A 57 -7.88 19.71 13.07
N GLU A 58 -8.12 20.99 13.38
CA GLU A 58 -7.71 22.13 12.57
C GLU A 58 -6.20 22.22 12.39
N ARG A 59 -5.42 21.70 13.36
CA ARG A 59 -3.97 21.62 13.29
C ARG A 59 -3.50 20.58 12.28
N VAL A 60 -4.21 19.46 12.17
CA VAL A 60 -3.78 18.28 11.40
C VAL A 60 -4.29 18.32 9.96
N LEU A 61 -5.44 18.96 9.73
CA LEU A 61 -6.06 19.04 8.41
C LEU A 61 -5.14 19.58 7.29
N PRO A 62 -4.33 20.63 7.48
CA PRO A 62 -3.38 21.09 6.45
C PRO A 62 -2.37 20.01 6.04
N PHE A 63 -1.87 19.24 7.00
CA PHE A 63 -0.94 18.13 6.74
C PHE A 63 -1.66 16.98 6.04
N ALA A 64 -2.91 16.67 6.44
CA ALA A 64 -3.72 15.68 5.76
C ALA A 64 -3.97 16.04 4.29
N ILE A 65 -4.22 17.32 3.99
CA ILE A 65 -4.34 17.83 2.62
C ILE A 65 -3.05 17.58 1.84
N GLU A 66 -1.88 17.92 2.39
CA GLU A 66 -0.58 17.69 1.76
C GLU A 66 -0.35 16.19 1.44
N VAL A 67 -0.72 15.29 2.35
CA VAL A 67 -0.61 13.84 2.11
C VAL A 67 -1.54 13.39 0.97
N VAL A 68 -2.78 13.91 0.90
CA VAL A 68 -3.68 13.61 -0.23
C VAL A 68 -3.14 14.19 -1.54
N GLU A 69 -2.48 15.35 -1.51
CA GLU A 69 -1.82 15.91 -2.71
C GLU A 69 -0.70 15.01 -3.21
N LYS A 70 0.16 14.49 -2.31
CA LYS A 70 1.18 13.49 -2.68
C LYS A 70 0.56 12.23 -3.28
N TYR A 71 -0.53 11.75 -2.69
CA TYR A 71 -1.28 10.61 -3.25
C TYR A 71 -1.87 10.90 -4.64
N LYS A 72 -2.37 12.12 -4.88
CA LYS A 72 -2.82 12.55 -6.22
C LYS A 72 -1.68 12.48 -7.24
N GLU A 73 -0.46 12.88 -6.89
CA GLU A 73 0.69 12.79 -7.80
C GLU A 73 1.00 11.34 -8.20
N GLU A 74 0.83 10.38 -7.29
CA GLU A 74 0.99 8.95 -7.59
C GLU A 74 -0.02 8.51 -8.66
N ILE A 75 -1.30 8.85 -8.47
CA ILE A 75 -2.37 8.57 -9.44
C ILE A 75 -2.11 9.28 -10.77
N GLU A 76 -1.65 10.53 -10.73
CA GLU A 76 -1.37 11.31 -11.93
C GLU A 76 -0.31 10.64 -12.82
N ARG A 77 0.72 10.05 -12.23
CA ARG A 77 1.75 9.31 -12.99
C ARG A 77 1.16 8.11 -13.73
N GLU A 78 0.28 7.35 -13.06
CA GLU A 78 -0.40 6.21 -13.66
C GLU A 78 -1.36 6.64 -14.77
N ARG A 79 -2.20 7.66 -14.52
CA ARG A 79 -3.14 8.21 -15.51
C ARG A 79 -2.43 8.78 -16.74
N ASN A 80 -1.30 9.43 -16.55
CA ASN A 80 -0.48 9.90 -17.66
C ASN A 80 0.01 8.74 -18.54
N ARG A 81 0.44 7.63 -17.93
CA ARG A 81 0.87 6.44 -18.66
C ARG A 81 -0.28 5.81 -19.44
N GLU A 82 -1.45 5.66 -18.83
CA GLU A 82 -2.65 5.14 -19.49
C GLU A 82 -3.09 6.03 -20.66
N ALA A 83 -3.09 7.35 -20.45
CA ALA A 83 -3.42 8.32 -21.49
C ALA A 83 -2.49 8.21 -22.70
N GLU A 84 -1.18 8.04 -22.48
CA GLU A 84 -0.22 7.87 -23.58
C GLU A 84 -0.45 6.56 -24.35
N ILE A 85 -0.84 5.48 -23.67
CA ILE A 85 -1.23 4.22 -24.33
C ILE A 85 -2.49 4.44 -25.17
N LYS A 86 -3.54 5.06 -24.62
CA LYS A 86 -4.79 5.37 -25.35
C LYS A 86 -4.53 6.27 -26.57
N LYS A 87 -3.68 7.28 -26.46
CA LYS A 87 -3.26 8.11 -27.60
C LYS A 87 -2.50 7.29 -28.65
N LYS A 88 -1.53 6.49 -28.22
CA LYS A 88 -0.66 5.73 -29.13
C LYS A 88 -1.44 4.69 -29.94
N TYR A 89 -2.42 4.01 -29.35
CA TYR A 89 -3.15 2.94 -30.02
C TYR A 89 -4.52 3.38 -30.53
N GLY A 90 -5.29 4.13 -29.74
CA GLY A 90 -6.63 4.58 -30.13
C GLY A 90 -6.59 5.72 -31.13
N ILE A 91 -6.01 6.86 -30.74
CA ILE A 91 -6.00 8.07 -31.59
C ILE A 91 -5.24 7.83 -32.90
N LYS A 92 -4.04 7.23 -32.83
CA LYS A 92 -3.28 6.92 -34.06
C LYS A 92 -4.00 5.95 -34.99
N SER A 93 -4.75 4.99 -34.46
CA SER A 93 -5.54 4.06 -35.27
C SER A 93 -6.69 4.79 -35.98
N LEU A 94 -7.43 5.63 -35.26
CA LEU A 94 -8.50 6.45 -35.84
C LEU A 94 -7.95 7.39 -36.92
N ASP A 95 -6.82 8.05 -36.66
CA ASP A 95 -6.14 8.88 -37.66
C ASP A 95 -5.78 8.10 -38.92
N HIS A 96 -5.28 6.88 -38.78
CA HIS A 96 -4.95 6.02 -39.91
C HIS A 96 -6.21 5.64 -40.71
N LEU A 97 -7.29 5.26 -40.02
CA LEU A 97 -8.57 4.90 -40.65
C LEU A 97 -9.19 6.08 -41.40
N ILE A 98 -9.17 7.28 -40.81
CA ILE A 98 -9.67 8.51 -41.45
C ILE A 98 -8.85 8.83 -42.71
N ARG A 99 -7.51 8.76 -42.63
CA ARG A 99 -6.64 8.99 -43.78
C ARG A 99 -6.89 7.99 -44.92
N ASN A 100 -7.10 6.72 -44.60
CA ASN A 100 -7.41 5.71 -45.63
C ASN A 100 -8.75 6.01 -46.31
N LEU A 101 -9.78 6.39 -45.55
CA LEU A 101 -11.07 6.80 -46.12
C LEU A 101 -10.95 8.05 -47.00
N ASP A 102 -10.09 9.00 -46.64
CA ASP A 102 -9.83 10.18 -47.47
C ASP A 102 -9.21 9.80 -48.83
N LEU A 103 -8.23 8.90 -48.84
CA LEU A 103 -7.64 8.39 -50.09
C LEU A 103 -8.69 7.69 -50.97
N GLU A 104 -9.49 6.81 -50.37
CA GLU A 104 -10.55 6.10 -51.09
C GLU A 104 -11.64 7.05 -51.62
N LEU A 105 -11.97 8.12 -50.88
CA LEU A 105 -12.89 9.15 -51.34
C LEU A 105 -12.32 9.93 -52.53
N THR A 106 -11.03 10.30 -52.49
CA THR A 106 -10.35 10.94 -53.63
C THR A 106 -10.45 10.10 -54.89
N GLU A 107 -10.16 8.79 -54.81
CA GLU A 107 -10.29 7.87 -55.95
C GLU A 107 -11.73 7.79 -56.47
N LEU A 108 -12.72 7.77 -55.59
CA LEU A 108 -14.13 7.76 -56.00
C LEU A 108 -14.54 9.06 -56.69
N TYR A 109 -14.09 10.23 -56.24
CA TYR A 109 -14.38 11.49 -56.91
C TYR A 109 -13.77 11.56 -58.31
N GLU A 110 -12.56 11.01 -58.52
CA GLU A 110 -11.97 10.92 -59.86
C GLU A 110 -12.80 10.03 -60.81
N ARG A 111 -13.36 8.93 -60.29
CA ARG A 111 -14.25 8.03 -61.04
C ARG A 111 -15.58 8.69 -61.36
N GLU A 112 -16.16 9.41 -60.41
CA GLU A 112 -17.36 10.22 -60.61
C GLU A 112 -17.16 11.25 -61.72
N ALA A 113 -16.02 11.95 -61.74
CA ALA A 113 -15.67 12.91 -62.78
C ALA A 113 -15.53 12.27 -64.18
N ARG A 114 -15.21 10.97 -64.25
CA ARG A 114 -15.21 10.18 -65.49
C ARG A 114 -16.61 9.67 -65.89
N GLY A 115 -17.64 9.99 -65.12
CA GLY A 115 -19.03 9.59 -65.38
C GLY A 115 -19.43 8.24 -64.80
N GLU A 116 -18.62 7.63 -63.93
CA GLU A 116 -19.00 6.40 -63.23
C GLU A 116 -20.04 6.67 -62.13
N LYS A 117 -21.03 5.78 -61.97
CA LYS A 117 -22.04 5.89 -60.89
C LYS A 117 -21.47 5.41 -59.56
N VAL A 118 -20.97 6.34 -58.74
CA VAL A 118 -20.32 6.06 -57.45
C VAL A 118 -20.92 6.84 -56.26
N ASP A 119 -22.10 7.46 -56.43
CA ASP A 119 -22.77 8.27 -55.40
C ASP A 119 -22.94 7.53 -54.05
N LEU A 120 -23.42 6.28 -54.11
CA LEU A 120 -23.70 5.47 -52.93
C LEU A 120 -22.41 5.07 -52.18
N PRO A 121 -21.35 4.55 -52.85
CA PRO A 121 -20.04 4.38 -52.23
C PRO A 121 -19.47 5.66 -51.58
N ILE A 122 -19.57 6.81 -52.25
CA ILE A 122 -19.10 8.09 -51.72
C ILE A 122 -19.85 8.44 -50.43
N ARG A 123 -21.19 8.34 -50.45
CA ARG A 123 -22.02 8.63 -49.28
C ARG A 123 -21.67 7.72 -48.10
N ASN A 124 -21.58 6.42 -48.31
CA ASN A 124 -21.26 5.46 -47.25
C ASN A 124 -19.89 5.74 -46.62
N LYS A 125 -18.86 6.02 -47.45
CA LYS A 125 -17.52 6.34 -46.94
C LYS A 125 -17.48 7.68 -46.21
N LYS A 126 -18.24 8.69 -46.65
CA LYS A 126 -18.40 9.97 -45.93
C LYS A 126 -19.02 9.77 -44.55
N GLU A 127 -20.11 9.00 -44.47
CA GLU A 127 -20.78 8.69 -43.20
C GLU A 127 -19.80 7.96 -42.26
N ARG A 128 -19.07 6.95 -42.76
CA ARG A 128 -18.07 6.23 -41.98
C ARG A 128 -16.91 7.11 -41.50
N LYS A 129 -16.44 8.05 -42.34
CA LYS A 129 -15.39 9.00 -41.97
C LYS A 129 -15.86 9.88 -40.82
N LEU A 130 -17.08 10.41 -40.90
CA LEU A 130 -17.68 11.24 -39.87
C LEU A 130 -17.82 10.48 -38.53
N GLU A 131 -18.16 9.19 -38.57
CA GLU A 131 -18.17 8.33 -37.37
C GLU A 131 -16.79 8.27 -36.71
N TYR A 132 -15.73 8.03 -37.47
CA TYR A 132 -14.37 7.96 -36.92
C TYR A 132 -13.86 9.32 -36.42
N GLU A 133 -14.21 10.42 -37.09
CA GLU A 133 -13.88 11.77 -36.62
C GLU A 133 -14.57 12.09 -35.28
N ARG A 134 -15.84 11.69 -35.12
CA ARG A 134 -16.56 11.82 -33.84
C ARG A 134 -15.93 10.96 -32.75
N ALA A 135 -15.69 9.68 -33.03
CA ALA A 135 -15.06 8.77 -32.09
C ALA A 135 -13.67 9.28 -31.64
N LYS A 136 -12.90 9.87 -32.56
CA LYS A 136 -11.61 10.49 -32.23
C LYS A 136 -11.78 11.64 -31.25
N LYS A 137 -12.68 12.58 -31.55
CA LYS A 137 -12.93 13.75 -30.70
C LYS A 137 -13.44 13.33 -29.31
N GLU A 138 -14.31 12.34 -29.25
CA GLU A 138 -14.81 11.76 -28.00
C GLU A 138 -13.67 11.15 -27.17
N LEU A 139 -12.81 10.36 -27.80
CA LEU A 139 -11.65 9.75 -27.14
C LEU A 139 -10.65 10.81 -26.64
N GLU A 140 -10.41 11.88 -27.40
CA GLU A 140 -9.55 13.00 -26.97
C GLU A 140 -10.10 13.70 -25.73
N GLU A 141 -11.41 14.00 -25.72
CA GLU A 141 -12.07 14.61 -24.56
C GLU A 141 -12.10 13.68 -23.35
N GLU A 142 -12.31 12.38 -23.56
CA GLU A 142 -12.25 11.38 -22.49
C GLU A 142 -10.87 11.36 -21.84
N ILE A 143 -9.81 11.24 -22.64
CA ILE A 143 -8.43 11.26 -22.14
C ILE A 143 -8.14 12.56 -21.37
N ARG A 144 -8.65 13.70 -21.86
CA ARG A 144 -8.47 14.99 -21.19
C ARG A 144 -9.14 15.02 -19.81
N LYS A 145 -10.39 14.52 -19.71
CA LYS A 145 -11.15 14.49 -18.45
C LYS A 145 -10.51 13.54 -17.43
N GLU A 146 -10.13 12.34 -17.85
CA GLU A 146 -9.47 11.34 -16.97
C GLU A 146 -8.13 11.85 -16.41
N LYS A 147 -7.42 12.69 -17.16
CA LYS A 147 -6.18 13.32 -16.70
C LYS A 147 -6.39 14.48 -15.73
N THR A 148 -7.57 15.08 -15.71
CA THR A 148 -7.86 16.22 -14.85
C THR A 148 -8.19 15.70 -13.47
N LEU A 149 -7.25 15.79 -12.53
CA LEU A 149 -7.42 15.27 -11.17
C LEU A 149 -7.55 16.41 -10.17
N SER A 150 -8.45 16.25 -9.21
CA SER A 150 -8.59 17.11 -8.04
C SER A 150 -8.77 16.29 -6.78
N ILE A 151 -8.38 16.86 -5.64
CA ILE A 151 -8.59 16.22 -4.33
C ILE A 151 -9.91 16.70 -3.72
N SER A 152 -10.62 15.79 -3.07
CA SER A 152 -11.67 16.13 -2.13
C SER A 152 -11.04 16.51 -0.78
N THR A 153 -11.75 17.29 0.04
CA THR A 153 -11.32 17.56 1.42
C THR A 153 -11.15 16.23 2.18
N PRO A 154 -10.00 15.98 2.83
CA PRO A 154 -9.81 14.76 3.62
C PRO A 154 -10.90 14.64 4.69
N GLN A 155 -11.50 13.45 4.79
CA GLN A 155 -12.54 13.19 5.79
C GLN A 155 -11.94 12.49 7.00
N LEU A 156 -12.06 13.08 8.19
CA LEU A 156 -11.63 12.43 9.43
C LEU A 156 -12.48 11.19 9.65
N LEU A 157 -11.82 10.03 9.74
CA LEU A 157 -12.45 8.75 10.03
C LEU A 157 -12.49 8.49 11.53
N THR A 158 -11.34 8.59 12.19
CA THR A 158 -11.19 8.37 13.64
C THR A 158 -9.85 8.90 14.14
N VAL A 159 -9.73 9.01 15.46
CA VAL A 159 -8.49 9.36 16.15
C VAL A 159 -8.27 8.32 17.24
N ILE A 160 -7.06 7.77 17.31
CA ILE A 160 -6.68 6.86 18.39
C ILE A 160 -5.60 7.48 19.27
N ARG A 161 -5.73 7.27 20.58
CA ARG A 161 -4.68 7.56 21.55
C ARG A 161 -3.89 6.28 21.79
N VAL A 162 -2.59 6.36 21.58
CA VAL A 162 -1.65 5.29 21.91
C VAL A 162 -0.98 5.67 23.22
N VAL A 163 -0.95 4.73 24.16
CA VAL A 163 -0.23 4.85 25.43
C VAL A 163 0.84 3.76 25.42
N PRO A 164 2.12 4.09 25.66
CA PRO A 164 3.16 3.08 25.72
C PRO A 164 2.92 2.16 26.91
N GLU A 165 3.02 0.85 26.69
CA GLU A 165 3.05 -0.15 27.76
C GLU A 165 4.50 -0.40 28.18
N GLU A 166 4.78 -0.43 29.48
CA GLU A 166 6.09 -0.82 30.00
C GLU A 166 6.27 -2.33 29.83
N GLY A 167 6.78 -2.76 28.67
CA GLY A 167 7.01 -4.17 28.34
C GLY A 167 8.39 -4.72 28.75
N GLU A 168 8.43 -6.00 29.15
CA GLU A 168 9.65 -6.76 29.52
C GLU A 168 10.63 -7.01 28.35
N MET A 169 10.17 -6.91 27.10
CA MET A 169 11.00 -7.10 25.91
C MET A 169 11.61 -5.76 25.47
N VAL A 170 12.70 -5.37 26.13
CA VAL A 170 13.51 -4.23 25.71
C VAL A 170 14.11 -4.53 24.33
N SER A 171 13.73 -3.75 23.33
CA SER A 171 14.37 -3.75 22.01
C SER A 171 15.82 -3.33 22.16
N ASP A 172 16.74 -4.19 21.74
CA ASP A 172 18.16 -3.89 21.72
C ASP A 172 18.52 -3.49 20.30
N GLU A 173 18.56 -2.18 20.05
CA GLU A 173 18.84 -1.59 18.72
C GLU A 173 20.13 -2.15 18.10
N GLU A 174 21.12 -2.49 18.92
CA GLU A 174 22.36 -3.08 18.45
C GLU A 174 22.14 -4.50 17.90
N ILE A 175 21.34 -5.31 18.59
CA ILE A 175 21.00 -6.68 18.17
C ILE A 175 20.15 -6.67 16.90
N GLU A 176 19.19 -5.76 16.80
CA GLU A 176 18.36 -5.59 15.59
C GLU A 176 19.21 -5.19 14.38
N ARG A 177 20.12 -4.22 14.56
CA ARG A 177 21.07 -3.80 13.52
C ARG A 177 21.94 -4.96 13.04
N ILE A 178 22.49 -5.75 13.97
CA ILE A 178 23.30 -6.95 13.64
C ILE A 178 22.46 -7.95 12.83
N GLY A 179 21.21 -8.20 13.24
CA GLY A 179 20.29 -9.07 12.52
C GLY A 179 20.06 -8.62 11.08
N MET A 180 19.76 -7.33 10.89
CA MET A 180 19.55 -6.72 9.59
C MET A 180 20.78 -6.81 8.68
N GLU A 181 21.98 -6.52 9.22
CA GLU A 181 23.23 -6.61 8.47
C GLU A 181 23.49 -8.03 7.96
N ILE A 182 23.31 -9.04 8.83
CA ILE A 182 23.49 -10.46 8.48
C ILE A 182 22.49 -10.88 7.41
N ALA A 183 21.21 -10.51 7.56
CA ALA A 183 20.17 -10.85 6.60
C ALA A 183 20.45 -10.23 5.21
N MET A 184 20.78 -8.93 5.16
CA MET A 184 21.12 -8.26 3.91
C MET A 184 22.39 -8.83 3.28
N GLU A 185 23.42 -9.14 4.07
CA GLU A 185 24.66 -9.72 3.55
C GLU A 185 24.41 -11.11 2.95
N TYR A 186 23.62 -11.95 3.62
CA TYR A 186 23.22 -13.25 3.08
C TYR A 186 22.52 -13.10 1.73
N GLU A 187 21.57 -12.16 1.61
CA GLU A 187 20.85 -11.92 0.35
C GLU A 187 21.78 -11.47 -0.77
N ARG A 188 22.71 -10.54 -0.50
CA ARG A 188 23.72 -10.07 -1.47
C ARG A 188 24.62 -11.21 -1.92
N ARG A 189 25.13 -12.03 -0.98
CA ARG A 189 25.99 -13.19 -1.28
C ARG A 189 25.28 -14.24 -2.15
N ASN A 190 23.96 -14.31 -2.07
CA ASN A 190 23.13 -15.21 -2.89
C ASN A 190 22.61 -14.56 -4.19
N GLY A 191 23.23 -13.46 -4.63
CA GLY A 191 22.91 -12.82 -5.91
C GLY A 191 21.58 -12.09 -5.93
N ARG A 192 21.06 -11.69 -4.76
CA ARG A 192 19.86 -10.87 -4.62
C ARG A 192 20.22 -9.44 -4.22
N HIS A 193 19.27 -8.52 -4.40
CA HIS A 193 19.44 -7.09 -4.12
C HIS A 193 18.48 -6.69 -2.99
N PRO A 194 18.91 -6.78 -1.72
CA PRO A 194 18.10 -6.40 -0.58
C PRO A 194 18.03 -4.88 -0.39
N GLU A 195 16.84 -4.40 -0.06
CA GLU A 195 16.48 -3.02 0.25
C GLU A 195 15.85 -3.00 1.66
N ASP A 196 16.36 -2.15 2.55
CA ASP A 196 15.81 -1.97 3.89
C ASP A 196 14.57 -1.06 3.81
N VAL A 197 13.44 -1.60 4.26
CA VAL A 197 12.12 -0.95 4.29
C VAL A 197 11.47 -1.05 5.69
N SER A 198 12.25 -1.39 6.72
CA SER A 198 11.80 -1.55 8.11
C SER A 198 11.02 -0.32 8.63
N LYS A 199 11.46 0.88 8.24
CA LYS A 199 10.82 2.16 8.63
C LYS A 199 9.50 2.47 7.92
N GLU A 200 9.12 1.69 6.90
CA GLU A 200 7.87 1.90 6.15
C GLU A 200 6.64 1.19 6.78
N ASN A 201 6.85 0.44 7.87
CA ASN A 201 5.85 -0.41 8.54
C ASN A 201 5.00 -1.24 7.55
N LEU A 202 5.68 -1.92 6.62
CA LEU A 202 5.03 -2.77 5.61
C LEU A 202 4.68 -4.18 6.11
N GLY A 203 5.06 -4.50 7.36
CA GLY A 203 4.99 -5.83 7.97
C GLY A 203 6.06 -6.80 7.47
N PHE A 204 7.20 -6.26 7.03
CA PHE A 204 8.47 -6.94 6.75
C PHE A 204 9.59 -5.89 6.69
N ASP A 205 10.82 -6.27 7.03
CA ASP A 205 11.97 -5.34 7.12
C ASP A 205 12.75 -5.18 5.81
N ILE A 206 12.86 -6.25 5.01
CA ILE A 206 13.70 -6.25 3.81
C ILE A 206 12.89 -6.68 2.59
N ARG A 207 13.00 -5.89 1.52
CA ARG A 207 12.54 -6.27 0.17
C ARG A 207 13.75 -6.69 -0.66
N SER A 208 13.86 -7.97 -0.97
CA SER A 208 15.01 -8.51 -1.71
C SER A 208 14.62 -8.99 -3.10
N ARG A 209 15.17 -8.35 -4.14
CA ARG A 209 14.90 -8.70 -5.55
C ARG A 209 15.97 -9.65 -6.10
N GLY A 210 15.55 -10.85 -6.48
CA GLY A 210 16.36 -11.83 -7.21
C GLY A 210 16.07 -11.84 -8.71
N ARG A 211 16.66 -12.82 -9.44
CA ARG A 211 16.47 -12.94 -10.90
C ARG A 211 15.03 -13.30 -11.29
N ASN A 212 14.38 -14.18 -10.52
CA ASN A 212 13.05 -14.72 -10.81
C ASN A 212 12.09 -14.61 -9.61
N GLU A 213 12.53 -14.02 -8.50
CA GLU A 213 11.73 -13.96 -7.27
C GLU A 213 11.93 -12.62 -6.56
N ILE A 214 10.92 -12.22 -5.79
CA ILE A 214 11.00 -11.16 -4.80
C ILE A 214 10.72 -11.80 -3.45
N ARG A 215 11.59 -11.54 -2.47
CA ARG A 215 11.42 -11.97 -1.09
C ARG A 215 11.03 -10.78 -0.24
N TYR A 216 9.96 -10.95 0.54
CA TYR A 216 9.57 -10.08 1.63
C TYR A 216 10.07 -10.72 2.92
N ILE A 217 11.08 -10.14 3.54
CA ILE A 217 11.83 -10.77 4.63
C ILE A 217 11.57 -9.99 5.91
N GLU A 218 11.06 -10.68 6.92
CA GLU A 218 10.99 -10.24 8.32
C GLU A 218 12.22 -10.74 9.07
N VAL A 219 12.89 -9.87 9.83
CA VAL A 219 14.13 -10.19 10.53
C VAL A 219 13.90 -10.13 12.04
N LYS A 220 14.05 -11.28 12.72
CA LYS A 220 14.00 -11.34 14.19
C LYS A 220 15.37 -11.70 14.73
N ALA A 221 15.93 -10.84 15.58
CA ALA A 221 17.25 -11.03 16.18
C ALA A 221 17.16 -11.20 17.69
N ARG A 222 18.01 -12.07 18.25
CA ARG A 222 18.14 -12.29 19.69
C ARG A 222 19.60 -12.31 20.11
N ARG A 223 19.89 -11.68 21.25
CA ARG A 223 21.22 -11.72 21.88
C ARG A 223 21.68 -13.17 22.09
N ASP A 224 20.79 -14.01 22.62
CA ASP A 224 21.00 -15.43 22.94
C ASP A 224 19.91 -16.31 22.27
N TYR A 225 19.93 -17.62 22.53
CA TYR A 225 18.87 -18.54 22.11
C TYR A 225 17.53 -18.26 22.82
N GLY A 226 16.42 -18.26 22.08
CA GLY A 226 15.08 -18.09 22.65
C GLY A 226 13.99 -17.96 21.60
N ASP A 227 12.75 -17.85 22.06
CA ASP A 227 11.57 -17.71 21.21
C ASP A 227 11.57 -16.36 20.48
N VAL A 228 11.01 -16.35 19.27
CA VAL A 228 10.72 -15.13 18.51
C VAL A 228 9.22 -14.99 18.31
N ALA A 229 8.73 -13.76 18.39
CA ALA A 229 7.33 -13.43 18.16
C ALA A 229 7.21 -12.63 16.86
N LEU A 230 6.14 -12.89 16.11
CA LEU A 230 5.73 -12.04 15.00
C LEU A 230 4.59 -11.15 15.46
N THR A 231 4.59 -9.88 15.04
CA THR A 231 3.44 -9.00 15.24
C THR A 231 2.24 -9.48 14.42
N PRO A 232 1.00 -9.08 14.77
CA PRO A 232 -0.15 -9.41 13.95
C PRO A 232 -0.01 -8.93 12.49
N ASN A 233 0.54 -7.73 12.27
CA ASN A 233 0.81 -7.20 10.92
C ASN A 233 1.73 -8.14 10.13
N GLU A 234 2.87 -8.52 10.69
CA GLU A 234 3.83 -9.47 10.09
C GLU A 234 3.18 -10.82 9.80
N TRP A 235 2.41 -11.36 10.74
CA TRP A 235 1.70 -12.63 10.58
C TRP A 235 0.68 -12.58 9.43
N PHE A 236 -0.07 -11.49 9.31
CA PHE A 236 -0.99 -11.30 8.19
C PHE A 236 -0.26 -11.14 6.85
N LYS A 237 0.91 -10.48 6.83
CA LYS A 237 1.75 -10.40 5.63
C LYS A 237 2.31 -11.77 5.24
N ALA A 238 2.78 -12.56 6.21
CA ALA A 238 3.19 -13.94 6.00
C ALA A 238 2.06 -14.77 5.37
N ARG A 239 0.83 -14.67 5.90
CA ARG A 239 -0.34 -15.35 5.32
C ARG A 239 -0.67 -14.89 3.89
N ARG A 240 -0.51 -13.60 3.61
CA ARG A 240 -0.84 -13.00 2.31
C ARG A 240 0.18 -13.34 1.24
N PHE A 241 1.47 -13.25 1.56
CA PHE A 241 2.57 -13.39 0.61
C PHE A 241 3.14 -14.81 0.53
N ARG A 242 2.88 -15.66 1.52
CA ARG A 242 3.16 -17.11 1.52
C ARG A 242 4.60 -17.43 1.07
N GLU A 243 4.76 -18.04 -0.11
CA GLU A 243 6.06 -18.46 -0.67
C GLU A 243 6.98 -17.27 -0.98
N GLN A 244 6.44 -16.06 -1.10
CA GLN A 244 7.23 -14.84 -1.24
C GLN A 244 7.64 -14.24 0.11
N TYR A 245 7.06 -14.71 1.23
CA TYR A 245 7.39 -14.24 2.57
C TYR A 245 8.41 -15.15 3.25
N TRP A 246 9.37 -14.53 3.93
CA TRP A 246 10.47 -15.21 4.58
C TRP A 246 10.67 -14.64 5.98
N LEU A 247 10.93 -15.52 6.94
CA LEU A 247 11.36 -15.15 8.29
C LEU A 247 12.82 -15.51 8.45
N TYR A 248 13.66 -14.52 8.75
CA TYR A 248 15.08 -14.68 9.02
C TYR A 248 15.27 -14.49 10.53
N VAL A 249 15.66 -15.56 11.22
CA VAL A 249 15.91 -15.53 12.66
C VAL A 249 17.40 -15.57 12.91
N VAL A 250 17.94 -14.54 13.56
CA VAL A 250 19.35 -14.47 13.95
C VAL A 250 19.45 -14.70 15.46
N LEU A 251 19.93 -15.89 15.84
CA LEU A 251 20.19 -16.25 17.24
C LEU A 251 21.66 -15.98 17.59
N ASN A 252 21.95 -15.85 18.89
CA ASN A 252 23.30 -15.64 19.41
C ASN A 252 24.00 -14.40 18.79
N ALA A 253 23.23 -13.35 18.49
CA ALA A 253 23.68 -12.19 17.72
C ALA A 253 24.85 -11.43 18.38
N ALA A 254 24.98 -11.48 19.71
CA ALA A 254 26.07 -10.83 20.43
C ALA A 254 27.38 -11.63 20.48
N SER A 255 27.38 -12.88 20.01
CA SER A 255 28.54 -13.77 20.10
C SER A 255 28.88 -14.38 18.74
N LYS A 256 28.30 -15.53 18.41
CA LYS A 256 28.45 -16.21 17.13
C LYS A 256 27.08 -16.30 16.47
N PRO A 257 26.71 -15.30 15.66
CA PRO A 257 25.39 -15.24 15.05
C PRO A 257 25.09 -16.47 14.20
N GLU A 258 23.89 -17.03 14.37
CA GLU A 258 23.37 -18.14 13.58
C GLU A 258 22.10 -17.68 12.87
N LEU A 259 22.13 -17.72 11.53
CA LEU A 259 21.00 -17.33 10.69
C LEU A 259 20.15 -18.55 10.32
N TYR A 260 18.89 -18.54 10.74
CA TYR A 260 17.86 -19.51 10.38
C TYR A 260 16.89 -18.87 9.39
N ILE A 261 16.64 -19.55 8.27
CA ILE A 261 15.82 -19.02 7.18
C ILE A 261 14.59 -19.91 6.99
N ILE A 262 13.41 -19.32 7.15
CA ILE A 262 12.13 -20.01 7.00
C ILE A 262 11.35 -19.35 5.87
N ASN A 263 11.04 -20.10 4.82
CA ASN A 263 10.09 -19.67 3.80
C ASN A 263 8.66 -19.96 4.26
N ASN A 264 7.71 -19.09 3.93
CA ASN A 264 6.30 -19.27 4.25
C ASN A 264 6.09 -19.69 5.72
N PRO A 265 6.52 -18.85 6.69
CA PRO A 265 6.41 -19.17 8.11
C PRO A 265 4.96 -19.41 8.55
N TYR A 266 3.98 -18.88 7.81
CA TYR A 266 2.55 -19.12 8.07
C TYR A 266 2.15 -20.60 7.92
N GLU A 267 2.65 -21.30 6.90
CA GLU A 267 2.35 -22.73 6.69
C GLU A 267 3.40 -23.64 7.35
N ASN A 268 4.65 -23.18 7.47
CA ASN A 268 5.77 -24.02 7.92
C ASN A 268 6.08 -23.93 9.41
N LEU A 269 5.53 -22.95 10.14
CA LEU A 269 5.68 -22.87 11.60
C LEU A 269 4.34 -23.14 12.29
N LYS A 270 4.42 -23.92 13.37
CA LYS A 270 3.32 -24.01 14.33
C LYS A 270 3.36 -22.78 15.22
N ALA A 271 2.79 -21.67 14.74
CA ALA A 271 2.51 -20.55 15.61
C ALA A 271 1.33 -20.94 16.51
N PHE A 272 1.55 -20.91 17.82
CA PHE A 272 0.43 -20.83 18.74
C PHE A 272 0.07 -19.36 18.82
N GLU A 273 -1.18 -19.04 18.50
CA GLU A 273 -1.73 -17.74 18.83
C GLU A 273 -1.64 -17.64 20.34
N LYS A 274 -0.63 -16.90 20.83
CA LYS A 274 -0.59 -16.46 22.21
C LYS A 274 -1.65 -15.37 22.29
N VAL A 275 -2.91 -15.77 22.16
CA VAL A 275 -4.02 -14.95 22.61
C VAL A 275 -3.67 -14.73 24.07
N GLU A 276 -3.26 -13.52 24.42
CA GLU A 276 -3.28 -13.09 25.82
C GLU A 276 -4.76 -13.04 26.21
N VAL A 277 -5.35 -14.23 26.39
CA VAL A 277 -6.69 -14.41 26.92
C VAL A 277 -6.59 -14.02 28.38
N VAL A 278 -7.20 -12.89 28.69
CA VAL A 278 -7.82 -12.52 29.98
C VAL A 278 -7.12 -13.16 31.19
N ARG A 279 -6.18 -12.44 31.79
CA ARG A 279 -5.75 -12.76 33.15
C ARG A 279 -6.94 -12.51 34.08
N PHE A 280 -7.49 -13.56 34.68
CA PHE A 280 -8.40 -13.40 35.80
C PHE A 280 -7.57 -13.05 37.02
N VAL A 281 -7.62 -11.78 37.41
CA VAL A 281 -7.11 -11.34 38.71
C VAL A 281 -8.10 -11.85 39.77
N VAL A 282 -7.63 -12.75 40.63
CA VAL A 282 -8.41 -13.19 41.80
C VAL A 282 -8.08 -12.23 42.94
N ASP A 283 -9.11 -11.62 43.50
CA ASP A 283 -8.96 -10.70 44.62
C ASP A 283 -8.30 -11.40 45.82
N LYS A 284 -7.33 -10.72 46.44
CA LYS A 284 -6.53 -11.31 47.52
C LYS A 284 -7.36 -11.60 48.77
N ASP A 285 -8.37 -10.78 49.06
CA ASP A 285 -9.23 -10.96 50.21
C ASP A 285 -10.20 -12.13 49.98
N GLU A 286 -10.69 -12.33 48.75
CA GLU A 286 -11.44 -13.54 48.36
C GLU A 286 -10.63 -14.83 48.54
N VAL A 287 -9.33 -14.82 48.21
CA VAL A 287 -8.43 -15.98 48.39
C VAL A 287 -8.20 -16.28 49.87
N LEU A 288 -8.09 -15.24 50.72
CA LEU A 288 -7.91 -15.39 52.16
C LEU A 288 -9.19 -15.84 52.88
N GLU A 289 -10.36 -15.43 52.39
CA GLU A 289 -11.65 -15.81 52.95
C GLU A 289 -12.03 -17.25 52.58
N LYS A 290 -11.82 -17.65 51.32
CA LYS A 290 -12.29 -18.94 50.79
C LYS A 290 -11.21 -20.01 50.71
N GLY A 291 -9.93 -19.63 50.84
CA GLY A 291 -8.80 -20.55 50.77
C GLY A 291 -8.54 -21.25 52.10
N GLU A 292 -8.38 -22.57 52.07
CA GLU A 292 -7.99 -23.33 53.26
C GLU A 292 -6.46 -23.26 53.43
N LYS A 293 -5.99 -22.67 54.53
CA LYS A 293 -4.56 -22.49 54.80
C LYS A 293 -3.95 -23.80 55.33
N VAL A 294 -3.06 -24.40 54.55
CA VAL A 294 -2.37 -25.66 54.91
C VAL A 294 -0.89 -25.39 55.23
N SER A 295 -0.64 -24.52 56.22
CA SER A 295 0.65 -24.37 56.94
C SER A 295 0.48 -23.48 58.17
#